data_AF-Q8E8A0-F1
#
_entry.id   AF-Q8E8A0-F1
#
_cell.length_a   1.000
_cell.length_b   1.000
_cell.length_c   1.000
_cell.angle_alpha   90.00
_cell.angle_beta   90.00
_cell.angle_gamma   90.00
#
_symmetry.space_group_name_H-M   'P 1'
#
loop_
_entity.id
_entity.type
_entity.pdbx_description
1 polymer ?
#
loop_
_entity_poly.entity_id
_entity_poly.type
_entity_poly.pdbx_seq_one_letter_code
_entity_poly.pdbx_strand_id
1 'polypeptide(L)'
;MKTMRWKQVIIYSSIMSATFYIAAFAYFWLQPVPPMRCMNELSELADIALQEYKAGRTKAFTQDMYFNEETKQWCYFDEVD
;
A
#
# COMPACT_ATOMS: atom_id res chain seq x y z
N MET A 1 54.11 7.24 5.20
CA MET A 1 53.01 6.38 4.75
C MET A 1 51.68 6.95 5.24
N LYS A 2 50.89 7.59 4.37
CA LYS A 2 49.54 8.12 4.68
C LYS A 2 48.51 7.40 3.80
N THR A 3 48.12 6.18 4.18
CA THR A 3 47.14 5.38 3.43
C THR A 3 45.84 5.11 4.21
N MET A 4 45.70 5.61 5.44
CA MET A 4 44.56 5.26 6.31
C MET A 4 43.25 6.02 6.00
N ARG A 5 43.28 7.20 5.38
CA ARG A 5 42.07 8.02 5.17
C ARG A 5 41.10 7.45 4.13
N TRP A 6 41.60 6.79 3.09
CA TRP A 6 40.75 6.27 2.00
C TRP A 6 39.88 5.08 2.42
N LYS A 7 40.40 4.21 3.30
CA LYS A 7 39.65 3.05 3.81
C LYS A 7 38.43 3.45 4.63
N GLN A 8 38.54 4.50 5.45
CA GLN A 8 37.41 5.02 6.22
C GLN A 8 36.30 5.58 5.32
N VAL A 9 36.65 6.36 4.30
CA VAL A 9 35.66 6.94 3.37
C VAL A 9 34.84 5.87 2.65
N ILE A 10 35.48 4.77 2.23
CA ILE A 10 34.80 3.65 1.56
C ILE A 10 33.83 2.95 2.53
N ILE A 11 34.24 2.74 3.79
CA ILE A 11 33.38 2.12 4.81
C ILE A 11 32.14 2.98 5.09
N TYR A 12 32.30 4.30 5.25
CA TYR A 12 31.18 5.21 5.48
C TYR A 12 30.22 5.26 4.29
N SER A 13 30.74 5.27 3.06
CA SER A 13 29.92 5.23 1.84
C SER A 13 29.09 3.95 1.74
N SER A 14 29.69 2.80 2.06
CA SER A 14 28.99 1.52 2.04
C SER A 14 27.90 1.45 3.11
N ILE A 15 28.17 1.95 4.33
CA ILE A 15 27.18 1.97 5.41
C ILE A 15 25.99 2.87 5.06
N MET A 16 26.23 4.08 4.52
CA MET A 16 25.15 4.97 4.09
C MET A 16 24.26 4.37 3.00
N SER A 17 24.86 3.63 2.05
CA SER A 17 24.07 2.96 1.02
C SER A 17 23.21 1.84 1.61
N ALA A 18 23.77 1.04 2.53
CA ALA A 18 23.05 -0.05 3.18
C ALA A 18 21.87 0.47 4.02
N THR A 19 22.04 1.56 4.77
CA THR A 19 20.95 2.15 5.55
C THR A 19 19.85 2.71 4.66
N PHE A 20 20.18 3.28 3.50
CA PHE A 20 19.19 3.74 2.53
C PHE A 20 18.35 2.57 1.97
N TYR A 21 18.99 1.46 1.60
CA TYR A 21 18.28 0.27 1.12
C TYR A 21 17.38 -0.35 2.21
N ILE A 22 17.87 -0.42 3.46
CA ILE A 22 17.07 -0.94 4.58
C ILE A 22 15.87 -0.02 4.87
N ALA A 23 16.07 1.29 4.84
CA ALA A 23 14.98 2.26 5.05
C ALA A 23 13.94 2.21 3.92
N ALA A 24 14.37 2.10 2.66
CA ALA A 24 13.48 1.95 1.52
C ALA A 24 12.69 0.63 1.56
N PHE A 25 13.34 -0.47 1.94
CA PHE A 25 12.69 -1.76 2.13
C PHE A 25 11.67 -1.70 3.27
N ALA A 26 12.05 -1.14 4.41
CA ALA A 26 11.14 -0.96 5.54
C ALA A 26 9.94 -0.09 5.15
N TYR A 27 10.16 1.03 4.45
CA TYR A 27 9.09 1.91 3.98
C TYR A 27 8.11 1.18 3.04
N PHE A 28 8.62 0.40 2.10
CA PHE A 28 7.78 -0.37 1.17
C PHE A 28 6.97 -1.45 1.90
N TRP A 29 7.57 -2.16 2.86
CA TRP A 29 6.89 -3.21 3.63
C TRP A 29 5.96 -2.70 4.73
N LEU A 30 6.18 -1.47 5.21
CA LEU A 30 5.34 -0.80 6.20
C LEU A 30 4.14 -0.10 5.56
N GLN A 31 4.03 -0.06 4.23
CA GLN A 31 2.84 0.50 3.60
C GLN A 31 1.62 -0.33 3.99
N PRO A 32 0.58 0.30 4.55
CA PRO A 32 -0.62 -0.42 4.95
C PRO A 32 -1.27 -1.00 3.68
N VAL A 33 -1.49 -2.31 3.69
CA VAL A 33 -2.34 -2.94 2.67
C VAL A 33 -3.72 -2.28 2.76
N PRO A 34 -4.29 -1.80 1.64
CA PRO A 34 -5.61 -1.20 1.65
C PRO A 34 -6.61 -2.14 2.33
N PRO A 35 -7.46 -1.64 3.23
CA PRO A 35 -8.44 -2.47 3.90
C PRO A 35 -9.39 -3.06 2.86
N MET A 36 -9.43 -4.39 2.82
CA MET A 36 -10.37 -5.13 2.00
C MET A 36 -11.77 -5.03 2.62
N ARG A 37 -12.75 -4.65 1.80
CA ARG A 37 -14.16 -4.58 2.20
C ARG A 37 -14.94 -5.64 1.47
N CYS A 38 -15.87 -6.30 2.17
CA CYS A 38 -16.74 -7.31 1.61
C CYS A 38 -18.21 -6.94 1.81
N MET A 39 -19.03 -7.24 0.82
CA MET A 39 -20.48 -7.03 0.80
C MET A 39 -21.19 -8.33 0.42
N ASN A 40 -22.41 -8.51 0.93
CA ASN A 40 -23.19 -9.73 0.64
C ASN A 40 -23.87 -9.64 -0.73
N GLU A 41 -24.34 -8.44 -1.10
CA GLU A 41 -25.06 -8.22 -2.34
C GLU A 41 -24.42 -7.10 -3.17
N LEU A 42 -24.38 -7.27 -4.49
CA LEU A 42 -23.92 -6.24 -5.44
C LEU A 42 -24.82 -5.01 -5.45
N SER A 43 -26.06 -5.12 -4.98
CA SER A 43 -27.01 -4.02 -4.82
C SER A 43 -26.49 -2.96 -3.83
N GLU A 44 -25.78 -3.40 -2.77
CA GLU A 44 -25.20 -2.51 -1.76
C GLU A 44 -24.08 -1.62 -2.32
N LEU A 45 -23.44 -2.03 -3.44
CA LEU A 45 -22.42 -1.22 -4.12
C LEU A 45 -22.99 0.13 -4.58
N ALA A 46 -24.23 0.16 -5.06
CA ALA A 46 -24.87 1.38 -5.53
C ALA A 46 -25.17 2.35 -4.37
N ASP A 47 -25.58 1.82 -3.22
CA ASP A 47 -25.83 2.61 -2.00
C ASP A 47 -24.53 3.16 -1.43
N ILE A 48 -23.47 2.35 -1.41
CA ILE A 48 -22.12 2.78 -0.98
C ILE A 48 -21.59 3.87 -1.91
N ALA A 49 -21.71 3.70 -3.23
CA ALA A 49 -21.29 4.72 -4.21
C ALA A 49 -22.08 6.02 -4.05
N LEU A 50 -23.38 5.94 -3.79
CA LEU A 50 -24.23 7.10 -3.53
C LEU A 50 -23.84 7.81 -2.21
N GLN A 51 -23.51 7.05 -1.17
CA GLN A 51 -23.09 7.57 0.13
C GLN A 51 -21.73 8.27 0.05
N GLU A 52 -20.76 7.69 -0.65
CA GLU A 52 -19.44 8.29 -0.87
C GLU A 52 -19.53 9.54 -1.75
N TYR A 53 -20.40 9.53 -2.79
CA TYR A 53 -20.71 10.73 -3.58
C TYR A 53 -21.28 11.86 -2.71
N LYS A 54 -22.23 11.55 -1.82
CA LYS A 54 -22.77 12.52 -0.84
C LYS A 54 -21.72 13.00 0.16
N ALA A 55 -20.75 12.16 0.50
CA ALA A 55 -19.62 12.53 1.35
C ALA A 55 -18.54 13.35 0.61
N GLY A 56 -18.74 13.66 -0.68
CA GLY A 56 -17.80 14.42 -1.51
C GLY A 56 -16.57 13.61 -1.94
N ARG A 57 -16.57 12.28 -1.73
CA ARG A 57 -15.50 11.39 -2.18
C ARG A 57 -15.89 10.86 -3.56
N THR A 58 -15.31 11.46 -4.61
CA THR A 58 -15.54 11.09 -6.01
C THR A 58 -14.49 10.12 -6.54
N LYS A 59 -13.88 9.30 -5.68
CA LYS A 59 -12.93 8.30 -6.17
C LYS A 59 -13.70 7.20 -6.87
N ALA A 60 -13.26 6.86 -8.08
CA ALA A 60 -13.75 5.69 -8.77
C ALA A 60 -13.39 4.47 -7.91
N PHE A 61 -14.37 3.64 -7.58
CA PHE A 61 -14.10 2.31 -7.03
C PHE A 61 -13.32 1.54 -8.09
N THR A 62 -12.00 1.45 -7.93
CA THR A 62 -11.13 0.79 -8.89
C THR A 62 -11.38 -0.72 -8.79
N GLN A 63 -11.54 -1.32 -9.97
CA GLN A 63 -12.40 -2.44 -10.30
C GLN A 63 -11.92 -3.84 -9.86
N ASP A 64 -11.11 -3.95 -8.81
CA ASP A 64 -10.62 -5.25 -8.33
C ASP A 64 -11.64 -5.89 -7.37
N MET A 65 -12.82 -6.15 -7.91
CA MET A 65 -13.87 -6.94 -7.25
C MET A 65 -13.64 -8.41 -7.51
N TYR A 66 -13.63 -9.22 -6.46
CA TYR A 66 -13.62 -10.67 -6.58
C TYR A 66 -14.69 -11.28 -5.68
N PHE A 67 -15.24 -12.42 -6.12
CA PHE A 67 -16.22 -13.16 -5.34
C PHE A 67 -15.51 -14.21 -4.49
N ASN A 68 -15.72 -14.15 -3.18
CA ASN A 68 -15.23 -15.17 -2.25
C ASN A 68 -16.24 -16.32 -2.18
N GLU A 69 -15.86 -17.50 -2.70
CA GLU A 69 -16.73 -18.67 -2.72
C GLU A 69 -16.97 -19.31 -1.35
N GLU A 70 -16.06 -19.10 -0.39
CA GLU A 70 -16.15 -19.65 0.98
C GLU A 70 -17.15 -18.87 1.82
N THR A 71 -17.10 -17.54 1.75
CA THR A 71 -18.00 -16.66 2.50
C THR A 71 -19.25 -16.26 1.73
N LYS A 72 -19.32 -16.57 0.42
CA LYS A 72 -20.38 -16.15 -0.51
C LYS A 72 -20.56 -14.62 -0.57
N GLN A 73 -19.46 -13.88 -0.53
CA GLN A 73 -19.46 -12.41 -0.51
C GLN A 73 -18.61 -11.82 -1.63
N TRP A 74 -18.97 -10.62 -2.08
CA TRP A 74 -18.18 -9.81 -3.00
C TRP A 74 -17.22 -8.94 -2.22
N CYS A 75 -15.93 -9.02 -2.53
CA CYS A 75 -14.89 -8.24 -1.86
C CYS A 75 -14.19 -7.31 -2.84
N TYR A 76 -13.82 -6.12 -2.38
CA TYR A 76 -13.09 -5.11 -3.14
C TYR A 76 -12.06 -4.41 -2.25
N PHE A 77 -11.03 -3.85 -2.88
CA PHE A 77 -10.05 -3.01 -2.21
C PHE A 77 -10.40 -1.53 -2.41
N ASP A 78 -10.43 -0.77 -1.31
CA ASP A 78 -10.44 0.69 -1.41
C ASP A 78 -9.05 1.17 -1.82
N GLU A 79 -8.93 1.94 -2.90
CA GLU A 79 -7.66 2.62 -3.20
C GLU A 79 -7.37 3.65 -2.10
N VAL A 80 -6.30 3.39 -1.35
CA VAL A 80 -5.70 4.33 -0.40
C VAL A 80 -4.87 5.33 -1.21
N ASP A 81 -5.08 6.64 -0.97
CA ASP A 81 -4.24 7.73 -1.55
C ASP A 81 -2.76 7.59 -1.14
#